data_AF-A0A7S4CU80-F1
#
_entry.id   AF-A0A7S4CU80-F1
#
_cell.length_a   1.000
_cell.length_b   1.000
_cell.length_c   1.000
_cell.angle_alpha   90.00
_cell.angle_beta   90.00
_cell.angle_gamma   90.00
#
_symmetry.space_group_name_H-M   'P 1'
#
loop_
_entity.id
_entity.type
_entity.pdbx_description
1 polymer ?
#
loop_
_entity_poly.entity_id
_entity_poly.type
_entity_poly.pdbx_seq_one_letter_code
_entity_poly.pdbx_strand_id
1 'polypeptide(L)'
;IIVEGEVEVIGRDAEGSPLKVCEFGVGDCVGELEFIYDHLTAADVRAKTDVRAAKLNRQHFELCMGPVVDVLKRNAGEENKVYDYYNSAKKVPRDSSLSSLSLSMSASR
;
A
#
# COMPACT_ATOMS: atom_id res chain seq x y z
N ILE A 1 -3.65 -10.45 -0.23
CA ILE A 1 -2.77 -11.63 -0.43
C ILE A 1 -3.07 -12.19 -1.80
N ILE A 2 -2.04 -12.37 -2.62
CA ILE A 2 -2.18 -12.94 -3.96
C ILE A 2 -2.29 -14.45 -3.82
N VAL A 3 -3.35 -15.02 -4.40
CA VAL A 3 -3.64 -16.46 -4.37
C VAL A 3 -3.26 -17.09 -5.70
N GLU A 4 -3.42 -16.35 -6.81
CA GLU A 4 -3.03 -16.76 -8.16
C GLU A 4 -2.58 -15.53 -8.95
N GLY A 5 -1.62 -15.72 -9.86
CA GLY A 5 -1.12 -14.69 -10.77
C GLY A 5 0.02 -13.84 -10.22
N GLU A 6 0.38 -12.82 -11.00
CA GLU A 6 1.45 -11.87 -10.70
C GLU A 6 0.96 -10.43 -10.81
N VAL A 7 1.52 -9.56 -9.96
CA VAL A 7 1.31 -8.12 -10.01
C VAL A 7 2.65 -7.38 -10.04
N GLU A 8 2.64 -6.17 -10.58
CA GLU A 8 3.73 -5.22 -10.42
C GLU A 8 3.28 -3.99 -9.61
N VAL A 9 4.21 -3.45 -8.84
CA VAL A 9 4.02 -2.23 -8.07
C VAL A 9 4.73 -1.09 -8.81
N ILE A 10 3.96 -0.05 -9.13
CA ILE A 10 4.40 1.11 -9.89
C ILE A 10 4.25 2.35 -9.02
N GLY A 11 5.38 2.86 -8.57
CA GLY A 11 5.50 4.10 -7.84
C GLY A 11 5.63 5.32 -8.73
N ARG A 12 6.13 6.39 -8.13
CA ARG A 12 6.54 7.62 -8.81
C ARG A 12 7.95 8.00 -8.36
N ASP A 13 8.79 8.45 -9.28
CA ASP A 13 10.08 9.06 -8.95
C ASP A 13 9.92 10.51 -8.46
N ALA A 14 11.04 11.20 -8.23
CA ALA A 14 11.04 12.58 -7.73
C ALA A 14 10.41 13.57 -8.72
N GLU A 15 10.45 13.24 -10.00
CA GLU A 15 9.89 14.00 -11.12
C GLU A 15 8.41 13.65 -11.39
N GLY A 16 7.85 12.68 -10.66
CA GLY A 16 6.47 12.23 -10.82
C GLY A 16 6.27 11.24 -11.97
N SER A 17 7.33 10.69 -12.55
CA SER A 17 7.27 9.69 -13.61
C SER A 17 7.05 8.28 -13.04
N PRO A 18 6.36 7.37 -13.76
CA PRO A 18 6.15 6.00 -13.30
C PRO A 18 7.46 5.24 -13.07
N LEU A 19 7.65 4.70 -11.86
CA LEU A 19 8.82 3.91 -11.49
C LEU A 19 8.38 2.50 -11.08
N LYS A 20 8.91 1.46 -11.72
CA LYS A 20 8.70 0.08 -11.30
C LYS A 20 9.46 -0.19 -10.00
N VAL A 21 8.73 -0.56 -8.95
CA VAL A 21 9.29 -0.78 -7.60
C VAL A 21 9.63 -2.24 -7.39
N CYS A 22 8.66 -3.13 -7.58
CA CYS A 22 8.81 -4.57 -7.41
C CYS A 22 7.73 -5.34 -8.18
N GLU A 23 7.86 -6.66 -8.16
CA GLU A 23 6.82 -7.60 -8.58
C GLU A 23 6.48 -8.50 -7.39
N PHE A 24 5.22 -8.93 -7.33
CA PHE A 24 4.72 -9.83 -6.31
C PHE A 24 3.95 -10.98 -6.97
N GLY A 25 4.06 -12.16 -6.37
CA GLY A 25 3.42 -13.38 -6.83
C GLY A 25 2.58 -14.04 -5.73
N VAL A 26 2.27 -15.31 -5.93
CA VAL A 26 1.44 -16.09 -5.00
C VAL A 26 2.06 -16.13 -3.61
N GLY A 27 1.25 -15.83 -2.59
CA GLY A 27 1.66 -15.76 -1.19
C GLY A 27 2.03 -14.36 -0.72
N ASP A 28 2.40 -13.46 -1.64
CA ASP A 28 2.75 -12.09 -1.28
C ASP A 28 1.52 -11.25 -0.90
N CYS A 29 1.75 -10.32 0.02
CA CYS A 29 0.79 -9.32 0.45
C CYS A 29 1.13 -7.96 -0.15
N VAL A 30 0.10 -7.16 -0.41
CA VAL A 30 0.24 -5.79 -0.90
C VAL A 30 -0.73 -4.92 -0.13
N GLY A 31 -0.31 -3.71 0.22
CA GLY A 31 -1.13 -2.72 0.93
C GLY A 31 -1.02 -2.79 2.46
N GLU A 32 -0.14 -3.64 3.00
CA GLU A 32 0.05 -3.81 4.44
C GLU A 32 0.69 -2.58 5.09
N LEU A 33 1.55 -1.86 4.37
CA LEU A 33 2.25 -0.68 4.87
C LEU A 33 1.25 0.46 5.17
N GLU A 34 0.26 0.66 4.32
CA GLU A 34 -0.82 1.64 4.50
C GLU A 34 -1.61 1.41 5.79
N PHE A 35 -1.82 0.15 6.16
CA PHE A 35 -2.54 -0.20 7.39
C PHE A 35 -1.64 -0.06 8.62
N ILE A 36 -0.35 -0.38 8.50
CA ILE A 36 0.62 -0.30 9.60
C ILE A 36 0.93 1.16 9.97
N TYR A 37 1.06 2.03 8.97
CA TYR A 37 1.54 3.41 9.13
C TYR A 37 0.48 4.49 8.91
N ASP A 38 -0.77 4.10 8.66
CA ASP A 38 -1.92 4.99 8.54
C ASP A 38 -1.75 6.14 7.53
N HIS A 39 -1.48 5.81 6.27
CA HIS A 39 -1.38 6.79 5.19
C HIS A 39 -2.11 6.32 3.92
N LEU A 40 -2.30 7.26 2.98
CA LEU A 40 -2.83 6.97 1.64
C LEU A 40 -1.83 6.14 0.82
N THR A 41 -2.33 5.36 -0.14
CA THR A 41 -1.52 4.46 -0.99
C THR A 41 -0.25 5.12 -1.55
N ALA A 42 0.90 4.45 -1.42
CA ALA A 42 2.19 4.99 -1.86
C ALA A 42 2.55 4.66 -3.33
N ALA A 43 1.88 3.67 -3.91
CA ALA A 43 2.10 3.21 -5.27
C ALA A 43 0.83 2.61 -5.88
N ASP A 44 0.82 2.47 -7.20
CA ASP A 44 -0.17 1.73 -7.95
C ASP A 44 0.20 0.24 -7.97
N VAL A 45 -0.79 -0.65 -7.97
CA VAL A 45 -0.60 -2.09 -8.13
C VAL A 45 -1.33 -2.51 -9.39
N ARG A 46 -0.62 -3.15 -10.34
CA ARG A 46 -1.18 -3.57 -11.62
C ARG A 46 -1.03 -5.07 -11.81
N ALA A 47 -2.09 -5.72 -12.26
CA ALA A 47 -2.05 -7.12 -12.61
C ALA A 47 -1.23 -7.31 -13.91
N LYS A 48 -0.22 -8.20 -13.86
CA LYS A 48 0.53 -8.62 -15.05
C LYS A 48 -0.13 -9.80 -15.75
N THR A 49 -0.85 -10.61 -14.98
CA THR A 49 -1.61 -11.78 -15.43
C THR A 49 -3.04 -11.70 -14.92
N ASP A 50 -3.87 -12.70 -15.22
CA ASP A 50 -5.09 -12.91 -14.46
C ASP A 50 -4.71 -13.19 -13.00
N VAL A 51 -5.29 -12.42 -12.07
CA VAL A 51 -4.95 -12.45 -10.65
C VAL A 51 -6.18 -12.75 -9.81
N ARG A 52 -6.01 -13.69 -8.88
CA ARG A 52 -6.96 -13.93 -7.80
C ARG A 52 -6.31 -13.55 -6.48
N ALA A 53 -7.00 -12.76 -5.66
CA ALA A 53 -6.47 -12.29 -4.39
C ALA A 53 -7.51 -12.34 -3.28
N ALA A 54 -7.06 -12.66 -2.07
CA ALA A 54 -7.83 -12.46 -0.84
C ALA A 54 -7.66 -11.00 -0.38
N LYS A 55 -8.79 -10.33 -0.15
CA LYS A 55 -8.84 -8.92 0.28
C LYS A 55 -9.28 -8.83 1.73
N LEU A 56 -8.56 -8.01 2.50
CA LEU A 56 -8.94 -7.60 3.85
C LEU A 56 -9.21 -6.10 3.84
N ASN A 57 -10.28 -5.67 4.50
CA ASN A 57 -10.56 -4.24 4.67
C ASN A 57 -9.92 -3.72 5.97
N ARG A 58 -9.79 -2.40 6.07
CA ARG A 58 -9.11 -1.77 7.21
C ARG A 58 -9.80 -2.02 8.55
N GLN A 59 -11.12 -1.96 8.59
CA GLN A 59 -11.89 -2.22 9.81
C GLN A 59 -11.61 -3.62 10.37
N HIS A 60 -11.58 -4.64 9.52
CA HIS A 60 -11.25 -6.01 9.93
C HIS A 60 -9.76 -6.14 10.31
N PHE A 61 -8.85 -5.42 9.64
CA PHE A 61 -7.44 -5.41 10.02
C PHE A 61 -7.25 -4.85 11.43
N GLU A 62 -7.87 -3.73 11.77
CA GLU A 62 -7.77 -3.13 13.11
C GLU A 62 -8.37 -4.03 14.20
N LEU A 63 -9.49 -4.70 13.91
CA LEU A 63 -10.10 -5.68 14.82
C LEU A 63 -9.20 -6.89 15.08
N CYS A 64 -8.54 -7.41 14.04
CA CYS A 64 -7.71 -8.61 14.15
C CYS A 64 -6.29 -8.32 14.66
N MET A 65 -5.70 -7.21 14.21
CA MET A 65 -4.27 -6.92 14.37
C MET A 65 -3.98 -5.82 15.38
N GLY A 66 -4.98 -5.11 15.90
CA GLY A 66 -4.83 -4.02 16.88
C GLY A 66 -3.79 -4.29 17.98
N PRO A 67 -3.80 -5.45 18.66
CA PRO A 67 -2.85 -5.78 19.72
C PRO A 67 -1.40 -6.03 19.25
N VAL A 68 -1.19 -6.30 17.96
CA VAL A 68 0.10 -6.72 17.39
C VAL A 68 0.64 -5.75 16.34
N VAL A 69 -0.05 -4.64 16.04
CA VAL A 69 0.40 -3.62 15.09
C VAL A 69 1.81 -3.12 15.43
N ASP A 70 2.11 -2.92 16.70
CA ASP A 70 3.43 -2.44 17.12
C ASP A 70 4.54 -3.47 16.90
N VAL A 71 4.22 -4.76 16.88
CA VAL A 71 5.15 -5.83 16.50
C VAL A 71 5.37 -5.81 14.98
N LEU A 72 4.29 -5.65 14.21
CA LEU A 72 4.39 -5.52 12.74
C LEU A 72 5.27 -4.33 12.33
N LYS A 73 5.14 -3.18 13.01
CA LYS A 73 5.97 -1.99 12.76
C LYS A 73 7.47 -2.23 12.95
N ARG A 74 7.84 -3.07 13.92
CA ARG A 74 9.26 -3.38 14.20
C ARG A 74 9.86 -4.27 13.12
N ASN A 75 9.07 -5.21 12.58
CA ASN A 75 9.53 -6.19 11.61
C ASN A 75 9.45 -5.68 10.16
N ALA A 76 8.56 -4.73 9.86
CA ALA A 76 8.43 -4.14 8.53
C ALA A 76 9.67 -3.34 8.06
N GLY A 77 10.61 -3.05 8.97
CA GLY A 77 11.84 -2.31 8.68
C GLY A 77 13.00 -3.16 8.18
N GLU A 78 12.82 -4.46 7.96
CA GLU A 78 13.90 -5.34 7.47
C GLU A 78 14.14 -5.14 5.95
N GLU A 79 15.43 -5.03 5.60
CA GLU A 79 16.03 -4.63 4.33
C GLU A 79 15.30 -5.14 3.07
N ASN A 80 14.37 -4.35 2.53
CA ASN A 80 13.74 -4.65 1.25
C ASN A 80 13.52 -3.36 0.44
N LYS A 81 13.81 -3.41 -0.86
CA LYS A 81 13.69 -2.29 -1.81
C LYS A 81 12.32 -1.61 -1.78
N VAL A 82 11.27 -2.36 -1.44
CA VAL A 82 9.90 -1.84 -1.28
C VAL A 82 9.83 -0.85 -0.11
N TYR A 83 10.50 -1.14 0.99
CA TYR A 83 10.54 -0.27 2.17
C TYR A 83 11.40 0.98 1.92
N ASP A 84 12.47 0.85 1.14
CA ASP A 84 13.28 2.00 0.71
C ASP A 84 12.48 2.98 -0.16
N TYR A 85 11.75 2.45 -1.15
CA TYR A 85 10.83 3.24 -1.96
C TYR A 85 9.75 3.89 -1.09
N TYR A 86 9.16 3.13 -0.17
CA TYR A 86 8.15 3.65 0.73
C TYR A 86 8.65 4.84 1.57
N ASN A 87 9.85 4.74 2.12
CA ASN A 87 10.48 5.81 2.88
C ASN A 87 10.86 7.03 2.03
N SER A 88 11.19 6.85 0.75
CA SER A 88 11.44 7.96 -0.17
C SER A 88 10.15 8.65 -0.60
N ALA A 89 9.10 7.89 -0.90
CA ALA A 89 7.77 8.39 -1.27
C ALA A 89 7.13 9.22 -0.15
N LYS A 90 7.38 8.89 1.12
CA LYS A 90 6.95 9.71 2.28
C LYS A 90 7.52 11.13 2.28
N LYS A 91 8.70 11.35 1.70
CA LYS A 91 9.38 12.66 1.69
C LYS A 91 8.87 13.56 0.57
N VAL A 92 8.14 13.03 -0.40
CA VAL A 92 7.56 13.80 -1.50
C VAL A 92 6.26 14.45 -1.01
N PRO A 93 6.17 15.79 -0.97
CA PRO A 93 4.91 16.46 -0.65
C PRO A 93 3.89 16.16 -1.75
N ARG A 94 2.99 15.20 -1.48
CA ARG A 94 1.83 14.98 -2.34
C ARG A 94 0.92 16.19 -2.21
N ASP A 95 0.61 16.83 -3.34
CA ASP A 95 -0.32 17.94 -3.41
C ASP A 95 -1.58 17.65 -2.56
N SER A 96 -1.78 18.48 -1.54
CA SER A 96 -2.77 18.35 -0.48
C SER A 96 -4.21 18.59 -0.96
N SER A 97 -4.39 18.83 -2.27
CA SER A 97 -5.68 19.08 -2.91
C SER A 97 -6.56 17.82 -3.09
N LEU A 98 -5.99 16.61 -3.12
CA LEU A 98 -6.75 15.36 -3.33
C LEU A 98 -7.21 14.65 -2.05
N SER A 99 -6.66 14.98 -0.88
CA SER A 99 -7.11 14.41 0.39
C SER A 99 -8.49 14.96 0.82
N SER A 100 -8.81 16.19 0.43
CA SER A 100 -10.10 16.86 0.73
C SER A 100 -11.28 16.34 -0.10
N LEU A 101 -11.03 15.71 -1.24
CA LEU A 101 -12.07 15.16 -2.13
C LEU A 101 -12.66 13.82 -1.65
N SER A 102 -11.93 13.07 -0.81
CA SER A 102 -12.42 11.79 -0.27
C SER A 102 -13.37 11.92 0.92
N LEU A 103 -13.37 13.08 1.60
CA LEU A 103 -14.19 13.31 2.79
C LEU A 103 -15.61 13.85 2.48
N SER A 104 -15.87 14.35 1.26
CA SER A 104 -17.15 14.98 0.91
C SER A 104 -18.20 14.01 0.33
N MET A 105 -17.84 12.77 0.00
CA MET A 105 -18.75 11.81 -0.66
C MET A 105 -19.51 10.85 0.29
N SER A 106 -19.59 11.14 1.60
CA SER A 106 -20.33 10.30 2.56
C SER A 106 -21.52 10.99 3.26
N ALA A 107 -21.99 12.14 2.78
CA ALA A 107 -23.18 12.81 3.34
C ALA A 107 -24.25 13.09 2.26
N SER A 108 -24.93 12.04 1.81
CA SER A 108 -26.30 12.15 1.27
C SER A 108 -27.00 10.80 1.32
N ARG A 109 -27.70 10.57 2.43
CA ARG A 109 -29.04 9.99 2.46
C ARG A 109 -29.85 10.68 3.54
#